data_AF-A0A1V6GYS8-F1
#
_entry.id   AF-A0A1V6GYS8-F1
#
_cell.length_a   1.000
_cell.length_b   1.000
_cell.length_c   1.000
_cell.angle_alpha   90.00
_cell.angle_beta   90.00
_cell.angle_gamma   90.00
#
_symmetry.space_group_name_H-M   'P 1'
#
loop_
_entity.id
_entity.type
_entity.pdbx_description
1 polymer ?
#
loop_
_entity_poly.entity_id
_entity_poly.type
_entity_poly.pdbx_seq_one_letter_code
_entity_poly.pdbx_strand_id
1 'polypeptide(L)'
;MDGDLKDYIPDYKYELFEISSLREEEVKGAKRLRIYLDVLRMRSLEGKEAIREVMLRVAVTISELSWTEANERFFQVCTIYLFDTMGGENFQQLSELMKMVSEERSEKMQTIADMLRQEGMEKGIMKGREEGREEGREELLWKLISKKFPKVSQKHFEKLKSLTIEQLDSLGLELIDMKNEEELKKHLM
;
A
#
# COMPACT_ATOMS: atom_id res chain seq x y z
N MET A 1 -37.52 -5.26 -28.93
CA MET A 1 -36.24 -5.47 -28.23
C MET A 1 -35.36 -6.25 -29.19
N ASP A 2 -34.28 -5.62 -29.63
CA ASP A 2 -33.43 -6.03 -30.74
C ASP A 2 -32.76 -7.39 -30.52
N GLY A 3 -32.58 -8.13 -31.62
CA GLY A 3 -32.03 -9.49 -31.66
C GLY A 3 -30.54 -9.62 -31.31
N ASP A 4 -29.86 -8.52 -31.00
CA ASP A 4 -28.40 -8.45 -30.80
C ASP A 4 -27.90 -8.82 -29.41
N LEU A 5 -28.79 -9.09 -28.44
CA LEU A 5 -28.38 -9.47 -27.09
C LEU A 5 -28.35 -10.99 -26.85
N LYS A 6 -28.79 -11.80 -27.82
CA LYS A 6 -28.93 -13.25 -27.67
C LYS A 6 -27.60 -13.96 -27.37
N ASP A 7 -26.52 -13.51 -28.00
CA ASP A 7 -25.18 -14.11 -27.84
C ASP A 7 -24.51 -13.72 -26.51
N TYR A 8 -25.09 -12.76 -25.79
CA TYR A 8 -24.61 -12.28 -24.49
C TYR A 8 -25.44 -12.78 -23.31
N ILE A 9 -26.46 -13.62 -23.55
CA ILE A 9 -27.21 -14.30 -22.49
C ILE A 9 -26.44 -15.55 -22.08
N PRO A 10 -25.85 -15.60 -20.87
CA PRO A 10 -25.05 -16.75 -20.48
C PRO A 10 -25.92 -17.99 -20.25
N ASP A 11 -25.64 -19.07 -20.99
CA ASP A 11 -26.31 -20.37 -20.83
C ASP A 11 -25.66 -21.17 -19.70
N TYR A 12 -25.96 -20.78 -18.46
CA TYR A 12 -25.59 -21.53 -17.26
C TYR A 12 -26.83 -22.15 -16.62
N LYS A 13 -26.70 -23.38 -16.14
CA LYS A 13 -27.64 -23.93 -15.16
C LYS A 13 -27.27 -23.36 -13.80
N TYR A 14 -28.21 -22.64 -13.18
CA TYR A 14 -28.05 -22.10 -11.83
C TYR A 14 -29.14 -22.68 -10.92
N GLU A 15 -28.79 -22.90 -9.66
CA GLU A 15 -29.76 -23.11 -8.59
C GLU A 15 -29.99 -21.76 -7.90
N LEU A 16 -31.22 -21.24 -8.00
CA LEU A 16 -31.60 -20.00 -7.33
C LEU A 16 -32.03 -20.34 -5.90
N PHE A 17 -31.17 -20.07 -4.93
CA PHE A 17 -31.50 -20.23 -3.52
C PHE A 17 -32.13 -18.96 -2.98
N GLU A 18 -33.36 -19.06 -2.47
CA GLU A 18 -34.01 -17.98 -1.74
C GLU A 18 -33.34 -17.84 -0.37
N ILE A 19 -32.54 -16.79 -0.19
CA ILE A 19 -31.76 -16.59 1.04
C ILE A 19 -32.66 -16.21 2.24
N SER A 20 -33.87 -15.69 1.98
CA SER A 20 -34.87 -15.34 3.02
C SER A 20 -35.43 -16.54 3.78
N SER A 21 -35.31 -17.76 3.25
CA SER A 21 -35.82 -18.97 3.90
C SER A 21 -34.81 -19.69 4.80
N LEU A 22 -33.56 -19.23 4.86
CA LEU A 22 -32.52 -19.82 5.70
C LEU A 22 -32.62 -19.28 7.13
N ARG A 23 -32.52 -20.17 8.13
CA ARG A 23 -32.39 -19.75 9.53
C ARG A 23 -31.01 -19.10 9.71
N GLU A 24 -30.90 -18.04 10.53
CA GLU A 24 -29.63 -17.32 10.76
C GLU A 24 -28.45 -18.23 11.15
N GLU A 25 -28.75 -19.35 11.81
CA GLU A 25 -27.81 -20.37 12.28
C GLU A 25 -27.21 -21.23 11.15
N GLU A 26 -27.89 -21.34 10.01
CA GLU A 26 -27.51 -22.21 8.89
C GLU A 26 -26.59 -21.51 7.88
N VAL A 27 -26.43 -20.18 7.98
CA VAL A 27 -25.65 -19.40 7.02
C VAL A 27 -24.33 -18.91 7.63
N LYS A 28 -23.40 -19.84 7.88
CA LYS A 28 -22.01 -19.50 8.29
C LYS A 28 -21.32 -18.53 7.31
N GLY A 29 -21.73 -18.53 6.04
CA GLY A 29 -21.25 -17.60 5.01
C GLY A 29 -21.86 -16.19 5.07
N ALA A 30 -23.04 -16.00 5.68
CA ALA A 30 -23.74 -14.71 5.67
C ALA A 30 -23.00 -13.66 6.51
N LYS A 31 -22.49 -14.04 7.69
CA LYS A 31 -21.72 -13.11 8.54
C LYS A 31 -20.42 -12.68 7.84
N ARG A 32 -19.65 -13.62 7.27
CA ARG A 32 -18.44 -13.30 6.50
C ARG A 32 -18.75 -12.42 5.29
N LEU A 33 -19.76 -12.77 4.50
CA LEU A 33 -20.15 -11.98 3.34
C LEU A 33 -20.60 -10.57 3.76
N ARG A 34 -21.39 -10.44 4.82
CA ARG A 34 -21.81 -9.15 5.36
C ARG A 34 -20.63 -8.30 5.80
N ILE A 35 -19.70 -8.86 6.57
CA ILE A 35 -18.46 -8.17 6.97
C ILE A 35 -17.69 -7.72 5.74
N TYR A 36 -17.51 -8.61 4.76
CA TYR A 36 -16.77 -8.31 3.54
C TYR A 36 -17.41 -7.16 2.76
N LEU A 37 -18.72 -7.19 2.53
CA LEU A 37 -19.46 -6.13 1.86
C LEU A 37 -19.45 -4.82 2.65
N ASP A 38 -19.56 -4.89 3.98
CA ASP A 38 -19.48 -3.73 4.86
C ASP A 38 -18.09 -3.07 4.80
N VAL A 39 -17.02 -3.87 4.84
CA VAL A 39 -15.64 -3.40 4.69
C VAL A 39 -15.41 -2.76 3.32
N LEU A 40 -15.88 -3.39 2.24
CA LEU A 40 -15.72 -2.86 0.88
C LEU A 40 -16.48 -1.54 0.68
N ARG A 41 -17.71 -1.42 1.19
CA ARG A 41 -18.54 -0.23 0.97
C ARG A 41 -18.10 0.95 1.84
N MET A 42 -17.31 0.77 2.89
CA MET A 42 -16.86 1.87 3.75
C MET A 42 -16.15 2.98 2.95
N ARG A 43 -15.40 2.62 1.90
CA ARG A 43 -14.72 3.59 1.02
C ARG A 43 -15.65 4.53 0.25
N SER A 44 -16.90 4.11 0.04
CA SER A 44 -17.89 4.88 -0.71
C SER A 44 -18.82 5.67 0.22
N LEU A 45 -18.62 5.59 1.53
CA LEU A 45 -19.41 6.35 2.49
C LEU A 45 -18.85 7.76 2.62
N GLU A 46 -19.74 8.74 2.65
CA GLU A 46 -19.42 10.13 2.94
C GLU A 46 -19.75 10.43 4.40
N GLY A 47 -18.80 11.05 5.10
CA GLY A 47 -18.97 11.48 6.49
C GLY A 47 -18.49 10.48 7.54
N LYS A 48 -17.84 11.02 8.59
CA LYS A 48 -17.21 10.23 9.66
C LYS A 48 -18.22 9.38 10.44
N GLU A 49 -19.44 9.88 10.66
CA GLU A 49 -20.47 9.14 11.42
C GLU A 49 -20.94 7.89 10.68
N ALA A 50 -21.22 7.99 9.37
CA ALA A 50 -21.64 6.83 8.57
C ALA A 50 -20.56 5.74 8.56
N ILE A 51 -19.29 6.12 8.39
CA ILE A 51 -18.15 5.19 8.45
C ILE A 51 -18.09 4.52 9.83
N ARG A 52 -18.21 5.30 10.91
CA ARG A 52 -18.16 4.81 12.28
C ARG A 52 -19.28 3.80 12.58
N GLU A 53 -20.50 4.05 12.11
CA GLU A 53 -21.63 3.12 12.28
C GLU A 53 -21.38 1.78 11.59
N VAL A 54 -20.89 1.80 10.33
CA VAL A 54 -20.56 0.55 9.63
C VAL A 54 -19.39 -0.15 10.31
N MET A 55 -18.38 0.60 10.78
CA MET A 55 -17.22 0.04 11.46
C MET A 55 -17.59 -0.63 12.79
N LEU A 56 -18.48 -0.03 13.58
CA LEU A 56 -19.01 -0.65 14.80
C LEU A 56 -19.73 -1.96 14.49
N ARG A 57 -20.59 -1.96 13.47
CA ARG A 57 -21.29 -3.19 13.03
C ARG A 57 -20.31 -4.27 12.59
N VAL A 58 -19.25 -3.90 11.86
CA VAL A 58 -18.19 -4.84 11.47
C VAL A 58 -17.49 -5.41 12.70
N ALA A 59 -17.12 -4.57 13.67
CA ALA A 59 -16.45 -5.01 14.88
C ALA A 59 -17.28 -6.03 15.67
N VAL A 60 -18.56 -5.73 15.90
CA VAL A 60 -19.49 -6.64 16.59
C VAL A 60 -19.69 -7.94 15.80
N THR A 61 -19.90 -7.86 14.49
CA THR A 61 -20.13 -9.07 13.68
C THR A 61 -18.89 -9.96 13.64
N ILE A 62 -17.69 -9.37 13.64
CA ILE A 62 -16.41 -10.10 13.69
C ILE A 62 -16.19 -10.78 15.04
N SER A 63 -16.55 -10.13 16.16
CA SER A 63 -16.38 -10.75 17.49
C SER A 63 -17.26 -11.99 17.69
N GLU A 64 -18.35 -12.12 16.93
CA GLU A 64 -19.22 -13.30 16.95
C GLU A 64 -18.68 -14.48 16.12
N LEU A 65 -17.64 -14.29 15.30
CA LEU A 65 -17.06 -15.36 14.50
C LEU A 65 -16.22 -16.30 15.37
N SER A 66 -16.42 -17.61 15.20
CA SER A 66 -15.64 -18.63 15.91
C SER A 66 -14.13 -18.53 15.62
N TRP A 67 -13.29 -18.81 16.61
CA TRP A 67 -11.83 -18.83 16.50
C TRP A 67 -11.34 -20.03 15.67
N THR A 68 -11.32 -19.86 14.35
CA THR A 68 -10.80 -20.83 13.39
C THR A 68 -9.74 -20.15 12.53
N GLU A 69 -8.75 -20.91 12.06
CA GLU A 69 -7.70 -20.37 11.19
C GLU A 69 -8.27 -19.58 9.99
N ALA A 70 -9.36 -20.07 9.39
CA ALA A 70 -10.03 -19.39 8.29
C ALA A 70 -10.66 -18.04 8.70
N ASN A 71 -11.26 -17.94 9.89
CA ASN A 71 -11.81 -16.67 10.40
C ASN A 71 -10.70 -15.69 10.80
N GLU A 72 -9.59 -16.19 11.35
CA GLU A 72 -8.44 -15.35 11.69
C GLU A 72 -7.78 -14.75 10.45
N ARG A 73 -7.58 -15.56 9.40
CA ARG A 73 -7.11 -15.07 8.10
C ARG A 73 -8.08 -14.06 7.50
N PHE A 74 -9.38 -14.34 7.54
CA PHE A 74 -10.41 -13.43 7.04
C PHE A 74 -10.39 -12.09 7.78
N PHE A 75 -10.30 -12.11 9.12
CA PHE A 75 -10.18 -10.91 9.94
C PHE A 75 -8.95 -10.09 9.55
N GLN A 76 -7.78 -10.74 9.45
CA GLN A 76 -6.54 -10.10 9.06
C GLN A 76 -6.65 -9.42 7.68
N VAL A 77 -7.23 -10.11 6.68
CA VAL A 77 -7.43 -9.55 5.35
C VAL A 77 -8.32 -8.31 5.37
N CYS A 78 -9.44 -8.35 6.11
CA CYS A 78 -10.34 -7.21 6.25
C CYS A 78 -9.64 -6.01 6.91
N THR A 79 -8.89 -6.26 7.97
CA THR A 79 -8.15 -5.21 8.69
C THR A 79 -7.06 -4.58 7.83
N ILE A 80 -6.27 -5.38 7.11
CA ILE A 80 -5.23 -4.87 6.19
C ILE A 80 -5.87 -4.06 5.07
N TYR A 81 -6.97 -4.54 4.49
CA TYR A 81 -7.69 -3.81 3.45
C TYR A 81 -8.18 -2.45 3.94
N LEU A 82 -8.76 -2.38 5.15
CA LEU A 82 -9.21 -1.13 5.74
C LEU A 82 -8.03 -0.16 5.96
N PHE A 83 -6.90 -0.65 6.47
CA PHE A 83 -5.71 0.18 6.63
C PHE A 83 -5.21 0.76 5.30
N ASP A 84 -5.09 -0.09 4.27
CA ASP A 84 -4.57 0.30 2.96
C ASP A 84 -5.48 1.30 2.24
N THR A 85 -6.81 1.10 2.34
CA THR A 85 -7.79 1.92 1.60
C THR A 85 -8.30 3.15 2.36
N MET A 86 -8.27 3.12 3.70
CA MET A 86 -8.86 4.15 4.55
C MET A 86 -7.85 4.84 5.48
N GLY A 87 -6.61 4.34 5.56
CA GLY A 87 -5.52 4.92 6.32
C GLY A 87 -5.52 4.62 7.83
N GLY A 88 -4.50 5.16 8.50
CA GLY A 88 -4.20 4.88 9.91
C GLY A 88 -5.26 5.34 10.91
N GLU A 89 -5.99 6.43 10.64
CA GLU A 89 -7.07 6.93 11.52
C GLU A 89 -8.18 5.88 11.67
N ASN A 90 -8.60 5.28 10.55
CA ASN A 90 -9.65 4.24 10.54
C ASN A 90 -9.15 2.92 11.14
N PHE A 91 -7.89 2.56 10.93
CA PHE A 91 -7.29 1.41 11.60
C PHE A 91 -7.28 1.57 13.12
N GLN A 92 -6.91 2.76 13.62
CA GLN A 92 -6.90 3.08 15.03
C GLN A 92 -8.33 3.02 15.62
N GLN A 93 -9.30 3.58 14.92
CA GLN A 93 -10.71 3.49 15.32
C GLN A 93 -11.20 2.05 15.40
N LEU A 94 -10.87 1.20 14.41
CA LEU A 94 -11.20 -0.22 14.44
C LEU A 94 -10.53 -0.93 15.63
N SER A 95 -9.28 -0.58 15.94
CA SER A 95 -8.55 -1.14 17.09
C SER A 95 -9.24 -0.80 18.41
N GLU A 96 -9.72 0.43 18.56
CA GLU A 96 -10.48 0.88 19.74
C GLU A 96 -11.81 0.15 19.86
N LEU A 97 -12.52 -0.05 18.75
CA LEU A 97 -13.74 -0.85 18.72
C LEU A 97 -13.48 -2.30 19.12
N MET A 98 -12.42 -2.92 18.60
CA MET A 98 -12.04 -4.30 18.90
C MET A 98 -11.73 -4.51 20.39
N LYS A 99 -11.04 -3.55 21.03
CA LYS A 99 -10.79 -3.57 22.49
C LYS A 99 -12.07 -3.66 23.32
N MET A 100 -13.18 -3.13 22.82
CA MET A 100 -14.46 -3.15 23.54
C MET A 100 -15.27 -4.43 23.30
N VAL A 101 -15.06 -5.11 22.17
CA VAL A 101 -15.89 -6.25 21.75
C VAL A 101 -15.22 -7.62 21.93
N SER A 102 -13.89 -7.70 21.93
CA SER A 102 -13.16 -8.96 22.20
C SER A 102 -11.68 -8.69 22.52
N GLU A 103 -11.23 -9.27 23.64
CA GLU A 103 -9.83 -9.21 24.09
C GLU A 103 -8.90 -9.86 23.07
N GLU A 104 -9.25 -11.05 22.59
CA GLU A 104 -8.45 -11.80 21.64
C GLU A 104 -8.39 -11.10 20.26
N ARG A 105 -9.48 -10.46 19.81
CA ARG A 105 -9.46 -9.62 18.59
C ARG A 105 -8.55 -8.41 18.76
N SER A 106 -8.55 -7.81 19.95
CA SER A 106 -7.64 -6.70 20.29
C SER A 106 -6.18 -7.12 20.27
N GLU A 107 -5.82 -8.28 20.83
CA GLU A 107 -4.46 -8.83 20.72
C GLU A 107 -4.05 -9.04 19.27
N LYS A 108 -4.94 -9.62 18.46
CA LYS A 108 -4.68 -9.83 17.04
C LYS A 108 -4.50 -8.50 16.28
N MET A 109 -5.23 -7.45 16.63
CA MET A 109 -5.01 -6.10 16.09
C MET A 109 -3.61 -5.57 16.41
N GLN A 110 -3.08 -5.83 17.61
CA GLN A 110 -1.71 -5.42 17.98
C GLN A 110 -0.68 -6.16 17.11
N THR A 111 -0.85 -7.47 16.92
CA THR A 111 0.03 -8.24 16.01
C THR A 111 -0.01 -7.70 14.58
N ILE A 112 -1.19 -7.35 14.07
CA ILE A 112 -1.32 -6.75 12.73
C ILE A 112 -0.63 -5.38 12.69
N ALA A 113 -0.78 -4.56 13.73
CA ALA A 113 -0.12 -3.27 13.82
C ALA A 113 1.42 -3.40 13.82
N ASP A 114 1.97 -4.37 14.55
CA ASP A 114 3.41 -4.62 14.58
C ASP A 114 3.94 -5.09 13.23
N MET A 115 3.22 -6.00 12.57
CA MET A 115 3.52 -6.45 11.22
C MET A 115 3.54 -5.28 10.23
N LEU A 116 2.53 -4.39 10.27
CA LEU A 116 2.46 -3.20 9.41
C LEU A 116 3.61 -2.22 9.69
N ARG A 117 3.97 -2.01 10.97
CA ARG A 117 5.12 -1.16 11.36
C ARG A 117 6.44 -1.74 10.85
N GLN A 118 6.63 -3.05 11.02
CA GLN A 118 7.84 -3.72 10.55
C GLN A 118 7.96 -3.63 9.02
N GLU A 119 6.89 -3.93 8.29
CA GLU A 119 6.86 -3.81 6.83
C GLU A 119 7.16 -2.36 6.38
N GLY A 120 6.56 -1.38 7.05
CA GLY A 120 6.82 0.04 6.80
C GLY A 120 8.28 0.43 7.05
N MET A 121 8.88 -0.07 8.14
CA MET A 121 10.29 0.16 8.47
C MET A 121 11.22 -0.48 7.44
N GLU A 122 10.98 -1.73 7.06
CA GLU A 122 11.78 -2.46 6.07
C GLU A 122 11.75 -1.75 4.72
N LYS A 123 10.56 -1.38 4.24
CA LYS A 123 10.39 -0.58 3.01
C LYS A 123 11.09 0.77 3.11
N GLY A 124 10.97 1.45 4.25
CA GLY A 124 11.63 2.73 4.51
C GLY A 124 13.16 2.64 4.48
N ILE A 125 13.73 1.60 5.10
CA ILE A 125 15.19 1.34 5.08
C ILE A 125 15.66 1.03 3.66
N MET A 126 14.95 0.18 2.92
CA MET A 126 15.35 -0.15 1.54
C MET A 126 15.35 1.10 0.66
N LYS A 127 14.26 1.87 0.68
CA LYS A 127 14.14 3.10 -0.09
C LYS A 127 15.21 4.13 0.32
N GLY A 128 15.41 4.35 1.62
CA GLY A 128 16.42 5.29 2.11
C GLY A 128 17.86 4.88 1.80
N ARG A 129 18.16 3.57 1.72
CA ARG A 129 19.47 3.08 1.27
C ARG A 129 19.70 3.30 -0.22
N GLU A 130 18.65 3.13 -1.04
CA GLU A 130 18.71 3.37 -2.47
C GLU A 130 18.92 4.86 -2.75
N GLU A 131 18.05 5.72 -2.21
CA GLU A 131 18.16 7.19 -2.32
C GLU A 131 19.50 7.69 -1.78
N GLY A 132 19.92 7.24 -0.59
CA GLY A 132 21.20 7.65 -0.01
C GLY A 132 22.43 7.18 -0.81
N ARG A 133 22.33 6.09 -1.58
CA ARG A 133 23.40 5.65 -2.49
C ARG A 133 23.46 6.54 -3.73
N GLU A 134 22.32 6.97 -4.26
CA GLU A 134 22.25 7.91 -5.38
C GLU A 134 22.79 9.28 -4.99
N GLU A 135 22.22 9.90 -3.94
CA GLU A 135 22.64 11.21 -3.43
C GLU A 135 24.14 11.22 -3.09
N GLY A 136 24.65 10.14 -2.47
CA GLY A 136 26.06 10.01 -2.13
C GLY A 136 26.98 9.97 -3.36
N ARG A 137 26.57 9.31 -4.45
CA ARG A 137 27.31 9.29 -5.72
C ARG A 137 27.29 10.65 -6.38
N GLU A 138 26.14 11.30 -6.40
CA GLU A 138 25.97 12.63 -6.99
C GLU A 138 26.86 13.67 -6.30
N GLU A 139 26.80 13.71 -4.96
CA GLU A 139 27.61 14.63 -4.16
C GLU A 139 29.11 14.39 -4.35
N LEU A 140 29.55 13.12 -4.33
CA LEU A 140 30.95 12.79 -4.48
C LEU A 140 31.46 13.18 -5.86
N LEU A 141 30.71 12.83 -6.91
CA LEU A 141 31.09 13.15 -8.29
C LEU A 141 31.13 14.66 -8.50
N TRP A 142 30.17 15.41 -7.94
CA TRP A 142 30.19 16.87 -7.97
C TRP A 142 31.41 17.47 -7.27
N LYS A 143 31.79 16.95 -6.10
CA LYS A 143 33.01 17.39 -5.38
C LYS A 143 34.27 17.15 -6.22
N LEU A 144 34.34 16.01 -6.91
CA LEU A 144 35.46 15.69 -7.81
C LEU A 144 35.49 16.60 -9.05
N ILE A 145 34.34 16.80 -9.70
CA ILE A 145 34.17 17.70 -10.85
C ILE A 145 34.58 19.13 -10.47
N SER A 146 34.04 19.64 -9.37
CA SER A 146 34.31 21.01 -8.89
C SER A 146 35.79 21.22 -8.56
N LYS A 147 36.46 20.18 -8.06
CA LYS A 147 37.90 20.22 -7.79
C LYS A 147 38.75 20.19 -9.07
N LYS A 148 38.36 19.36 -10.05
CA LYS A 148 39.10 19.22 -11.32
C LYS A 148 38.85 20.41 -12.26
N PHE A 149 37.64 20.97 -12.25
CA PHE A 149 37.21 22.09 -13.09
C PHE A 149 36.65 23.24 -12.24
N PRO A 150 37.49 24.11 -11.66
CA PRO A 150 37.05 25.15 -10.72
C PRO A 150 36.08 26.21 -11.29
N LYS A 151 35.92 26.29 -12.62
CA LYS A 151 35.03 27.24 -13.30
C LYS A 151 33.65 26.67 -13.63
N VAL A 152 33.41 25.39 -13.31
CA VAL A 152 32.16 24.70 -13.62
C VAL A 152 30.97 25.35 -12.91
N SER A 153 29.89 25.61 -13.65
CA SER A 153 28.67 26.21 -13.11
C SER A 153 27.87 25.22 -12.27
N GLN A 154 27.24 25.69 -11.18
CA GLN A 154 26.35 24.90 -10.32
C GLN A 154 25.11 24.35 -11.05
N LYS A 155 24.74 24.90 -12.23
CA LYS A 155 23.70 24.33 -13.09
C LYS A 155 23.99 22.88 -13.50
N HIS A 156 25.27 22.52 -13.61
CA HIS A 156 25.70 21.17 -13.93
C HIS A 156 25.44 20.18 -12.79
N PHE A 157 25.38 20.66 -11.54
CA PHE A 157 25.02 19.81 -10.39
C PHE A 157 23.56 19.36 -10.46
N GLU A 158 22.64 20.27 -10.77
CA GLU A 158 21.22 19.92 -10.92
C GLU A 158 20.98 18.94 -12.07
N LYS A 159 21.77 19.04 -13.15
CA LYS A 159 21.73 18.05 -14.23
C LYS A 159 22.28 16.69 -13.76
N LEU A 160 23.31 16.70 -12.93
CA LEU A 160 23.92 15.48 -12.37
C LEU A 160 22.91 14.69 -11.51
N LYS A 161 22.04 15.39 -10.76
CA LYS A 161 20.92 14.78 -10.01
C LYS A 161 19.81 14.15 -10.88
N SER A 162 19.81 14.44 -12.17
CA SER A 162 18.84 13.88 -13.12
C SER A 162 19.39 12.67 -13.87
N LEU A 163 20.66 12.32 -13.66
CA LEU A 163 21.32 11.19 -14.31
C LEU A 163 21.00 9.90 -13.57
N THR A 164 20.93 8.78 -14.30
CA THR A 164 20.82 7.46 -13.68
C THR A 164 22.13 7.06 -13.03
N ILE A 165 22.06 6.07 -12.14
CA ILE A 165 23.22 5.48 -11.48
C ILE A 165 24.30 5.04 -12.47
N GLU A 166 23.92 4.41 -13.58
CA GLU A 166 24.86 3.97 -14.63
C GLU A 166 25.53 5.13 -15.34
N GLN A 167 24.78 6.21 -15.57
CA GLN A 167 25.31 7.44 -16.18
C GLN A 167 26.28 8.14 -15.24
N LEU A 168 25.98 8.18 -13.93
CA LEU A 168 26.89 8.69 -12.91
C LEU A 168 28.19 7.88 -12.83
N ASP A 169 28.09 6.54 -12.90
CA ASP A 169 29.27 5.66 -12.89
C ASP A 169 30.14 5.82 -14.13
N SER A 170 29.54 5.89 -15.34
CA SER A 170 30.27 6.15 -16.59
C SER A 170 30.96 7.51 -16.54
N LEU A 171 30.23 8.55 -16.12
CA LEU A 171 30.79 9.88 -15.97
C LEU A 171 31.94 9.90 -14.96
N GLY A 172 31.84 9.16 -13.86
CA GLY A 172 32.90 9.02 -12.87
C GLY A 172 34.20 8.43 -13.42
N LEU A 173 34.10 7.41 -14.29
CA LEU A 173 35.25 6.81 -14.95
C LEU A 173 35.86 7.76 -15.98
N GLU A 174 35.03 8.33 -16.85
CA GLU A 174 35.49 9.23 -17.91
C GLU A 174 36.08 10.53 -17.34
N LEU A 175 35.54 11.01 -16.20
CA LEU A 175 36.04 12.18 -15.49
C LEU A 175 37.53 12.07 -15.17
N ILE A 176 38.06 10.86 -14.95
CA ILE A 176 39.48 10.65 -14.64
C ILE A 176 40.36 11.11 -15.81
N ASP A 177 39.96 10.77 -17.04
CA ASP A 177 40.74 11.01 -18.26
C ASP A 177 40.45 12.37 -18.90
N MET A 178 39.33 13.02 -18.54
CA MET A 178 38.94 14.32 -19.11
C MET A 178 40.01 15.40 -18.93
N LYS A 179 40.28 16.18 -19.98
CA LYS A 179 41.33 17.23 -19.95
C LYS A 179 40.78 18.64 -19.78
N ASN A 180 39.53 18.87 -20.14
CA ASN A 180 38.89 20.18 -20.15
C ASN A 180 37.39 20.09 -19.81
N GLU A 181 36.79 21.24 -19.51
CA GLU A 181 35.37 21.34 -19.14
C GLU A 181 34.42 21.08 -20.33
N GLU A 182 34.86 21.25 -21.58
CA GLU A 182 34.02 21.01 -22.76
C GLU A 182 33.69 19.51 -22.94
N GLU A 183 34.61 18.63 -22.56
CA GLU A 183 34.37 17.18 -22.53
C GLU A 183 33.29 16.83 -21.50
N LEU A 184 33.32 17.45 -20.31
CA LEU A 184 32.31 17.28 -19.27
C LEU A 184 30.91 17.72 -19.74
N LYS A 185 30.82 18.84 -20.46
CA LYS A 185 29.53 19.37 -20.94
C LYS A 185 28.80 18.41 -21.86
N LYS A 186 29.49 17.53 -22.60
CA LYS A 186 28.84 16.53 -23.46
C LYS A 186 27.97 15.54 -22.68
N HIS A 187 28.27 15.31 -21.40
CA HIS A 187 27.50 14.43 -20.51
C HIS A 187 26.42 15.16 -19.73
N LEU A 188 26.48 16.50 -19.68
CA LEU A 188 25.63 17.36 -18.85
C LEU A 188 24.78 18.34 -19.69
N MET A 189 24.69 18.13 -21.01
CA MET A 189 23.71 18.78 -21.90
C MET A 189 22.40 18.01 -21.92
#